data_AF-A0A351TLT7-F1
#
_entry.id   AF-A0A351TLT7-F1
#
_cell.length_a   1.000
_cell.length_b   1.000
_cell.length_c   1.000
_cell.angle_alpha   90.00
_cell.angle_beta   90.00
_cell.angle_gamma   90.00
#
_symmetry.space_group_name_H-M   'P 1'
#
loop_
_entity.id
_entity.type
_entity.pdbx_description
1 polymer ?
#
loop_
_entity_poly.entity_id
_entity_poly.type
_entity_poly.pdbx_seq_one_letter_code
_entity_poly.pdbx_strand_id
1 'polypeptide(L)'
;DNRSWNCGAEGDTDDPEILNLRFRMIRNACAVLMCSRGTPMFLAGDEFGNSQYGNNNPYCQDNEISWLDWNLLEKNRVLFEFFKFMIQYRHKHPVIRKMLPNAVCGLEPMLTHGVNAKEQYIPNDAKTLAISFAGYNPDTRMDDLVYVAVNSHWEDVQITVPELDCHLAWFLSVNTWGDGNGRYCYPEGEEVRID
;
A
#
# COMPACT_ATOMS: atom_id res chain seq x y z
N ASP A 1 -16.52 -18.40 -5.27
CA ASP A 1 -16.67 -16.96 -4.99
C ASP A 1 -15.28 -16.39 -4.81
N ASN A 2 -14.89 -15.46 -5.68
CA ASN A 2 -13.52 -14.92 -5.73
C ASN A 2 -13.38 -13.61 -4.95
N ARG A 3 -14.47 -13.00 -4.47
CA ARG A 3 -14.48 -11.66 -3.88
C ARG A 3 -13.76 -10.60 -4.75
N SER A 4 -13.87 -10.73 -6.07
CA SER A 4 -13.22 -9.88 -7.06
C SER A 4 -14.18 -8.82 -7.62
N TRP A 5 -13.63 -7.72 -8.14
CA TRP A 5 -14.38 -6.70 -8.88
C TRP A 5 -13.59 -6.29 -10.12
N ASN A 6 -14.25 -6.30 -11.27
CA ASN A 6 -13.64 -6.05 -12.57
C ASN A 6 -13.41 -4.56 -12.90
N CYS A 7 -13.76 -3.67 -11.96
CA CYS A 7 -13.64 -2.21 -12.04
C CYS A 7 -14.51 -1.55 -13.12
N GLY A 8 -15.50 -2.26 -13.68
CA GLY A 8 -16.49 -1.71 -14.62
C GLY A 8 -16.64 -2.46 -15.94
N ALA A 9 -15.62 -3.22 -16.35
CA ALA A 9 -15.66 -4.02 -17.58
C ALA A 9 -15.06 -5.41 -17.31
N GLU A 10 -15.63 -6.45 -17.92
CA GLU A 10 -15.11 -7.82 -17.82
C GLU A 10 -13.99 -8.05 -18.84
N GLY A 11 -12.85 -8.61 -18.40
CA GLY A 11 -11.71 -8.88 -19.29
C GLY A 11 -10.93 -7.63 -19.72
N ASP A 12 -10.28 -7.72 -20.88
CA ASP A 12 -9.49 -6.62 -21.46
C ASP A 12 -10.37 -5.45 -21.90
N THR A 13 -9.83 -4.23 -21.77
CA THR A 13 -10.52 -3.00 -22.15
C THR A 13 -9.51 -1.93 -22.53
N ASP A 14 -9.91 -1.04 -23.44
CA ASP A 14 -9.15 0.14 -23.83
C ASP A 14 -9.60 1.41 -23.08
N ASP A 15 -10.57 1.29 -22.16
CA ASP A 15 -11.03 2.42 -21.34
C ASP A 15 -9.95 2.85 -20.34
N PRO A 16 -9.36 4.05 -20.51
CA PRO A 16 -8.26 4.50 -19.66
C PRO A 16 -8.68 4.69 -18.20
N GLU A 17 -9.94 5.04 -17.91
CA GLU A 17 -10.43 5.22 -16.54
C GLU A 17 -10.46 3.88 -15.79
N ILE A 18 -10.95 2.83 -16.46
CA ILE A 18 -10.98 1.48 -15.89
C ILE A 18 -9.55 0.95 -15.70
N LEU A 19 -8.66 1.16 -16.67
CA LEU A 19 -7.26 0.73 -16.56
C LEU A 19 -6.55 1.43 -15.40
N ASN A 20 -6.69 2.76 -15.28
CA ASN A 20 -6.12 3.53 -14.16
C ASN A 20 -6.64 3.04 -12.80
N LEU A 21 -7.96 2.78 -12.71
CA LEU A 21 -8.57 2.22 -11.51
C LEU A 21 -8.01 0.84 -11.16
N ARG A 22 -7.86 -0.06 -12.14
CA ARG A 22 -7.29 -1.41 -11.94
C ARG A 22 -5.86 -1.34 -11.41
N PHE A 23 -5.00 -0.52 -12.01
CA PHE A 23 -3.63 -0.34 -11.52
C PHE A 23 -3.59 0.27 -10.12
N ARG A 24 -4.52 1.18 -9.79
CA ARG A 24 -4.68 1.68 -8.42
C ARG A 24 -5.09 0.57 -7.45
N MET A 25 -6.01 -0.32 -7.84
CA MET A 25 -6.41 -1.46 -7.00
C MET A 25 -5.24 -2.42 -6.73
N ILE A 26 -4.40 -2.69 -7.74
CA ILE A 26 -3.19 -3.51 -7.57
C ILE A 26 -2.24 -2.85 -6.57
N ARG A 27 -1.99 -1.54 -6.71
CA ARG A 27 -1.15 -0.78 -5.77
C ARG A 27 -1.73 -0.77 -4.36
N ASN A 28 -3.05 -0.63 -4.21
CA ASN A 28 -3.74 -0.71 -2.92
C ASN A 28 -3.51 -2.07 -2.24
N ALA A 29 -3.71 -3.18 -2.98
CA ALA A 29 -3.48 -4.52 -2.46
C ALA A 29 -2.02 -4.74 -2.05
N CYS A 30 -1.06 -4.30 -2.88
CA CYS A 30 0.36 -4.36 -2.59
C CYS A 30 0.73 -3.55 -1.34
N ALA A 31 0.24 -2.30 -1.24
CA ALA A 31 0.51 -1.43 -0.10
C ALA A 31 -0.01 -2.03 1.21
N VAL A 32 -1.26 -2.50 1.23
CA VAL A 32 -1.86 -3.14 2.41
C VAL A 32 -1.11 -4.42 2.79
N LEU A 33 -0.77 -5.27 1.82
CA LEU A 33 0.00 -6.49 2.07
C LEU A 33 1.38 -6.18 2.67
N MET A 34 2.11 -5.23 2.08
CA MET A 34 3.46 -4.85 2.52
C MET A 34 3.49 -4.02 3.80
N CYS A 35 2.36 -3.45 4.23
CA CYS A 35 2.21 -2.75 5.50
C CYS A 35 1.53 -3.59 6.60
N SER A 36 1.10 -4.81 6.30
CA SER A 36 0.48 -5.70 7.29
C SER A 36 1.51 -6.44 8.15
N ARG A 37 1.17 -6.73 9.42
CA ARG A 37 2.01 -7.58 10.27
C ARG A 37 2.01 -9.04 9.78
N GLY A 38 3.15 -9.72 9.94
CA GLY A 38 3.35 -11.10 9.49
C GLY A 38 4.33 -11.22 8.33
N THR A 39 4.30 -12.34 7.61
CA THR A 39 5.16 -12.56 6.43
C THR A 39 4.33 -12.38 5.16
N PRO A 40 4.55 -11.32 4.37
CA PRO A 40 3.81 -11.11 3.14
C PRO A 40 4.24 -12.13 2.07
N MET A 41 3.28 -12.55 1.25
CA MET A 41 3.50 -13.37 0.07
C MET A 41 2.58 -12.84 -1.03
N PHE A 42 3.12 -12.59 -2.22
CA PHE A 42 2.36 -12.25 -3.42
C PHE A 42 2.70 -13.25 -4.53
N LEU A 43 1.86 -13.35 -5.55
CA LEU A 43 2.02 -14.32 -6.63
C LEU A 43 3.04 -13.81 -7.65
N ALA A 44 3.88 -14.70 -8.17
CA ALA A 44 4.85 -14.32 -9.19
C ALA A 44 4.16 -13.73 -10.42
N GLY A 45 4.64 -12.56 -10.86
CA GLY A 45 4.08 -11.80 -11.97
C GLY A 45 3.07 -10.73 -11.57
N ASP A 46 2.54 -10.74 -10.33
CA ASP A 46 1.68 -9.64 -9.84
C ASP A 46 2.41 -8.29 -9.91
N GLU A 47 3.72 -8.30 -9.69
CA GLU A 47 4.56 -7.11 -9.69
C GLU A 47 4.66 -6.39 -11.03
N PHE A 48 4.25 -7.04 -12.13
CA PHE A 48 4.16 -6.44 -13.45
C PHE A 48 2.82 -6.69 -14.15
N GLY A 49 1.80 -7.13 -13.40
CA GLY A 49 0.43 -7.27 -13.90
C GLY A 49 0.19 -8.50 -14.78
N ASN A 50 0.77 -9.64 -14.41
CA ASN A 50 0.51 -10.93 -15.05
C ASN A 50 -1.00 -11.26 -15.10
N SER A 51 -1.44 -11.95 -16.15
CA SER A 51 -2.84 -12.31 -16.36
C SER A 51 -2.98 -13.77 -16.76
N GLN A 52 -4.03 -14.40 -16.24
CA GLN A 52 -4.48 -15.74 -16.64
C GLN A 52 -5.81 -15.66 -17.41
N TYR A 53 -6.12 -14.49 -17.98
CA TYR A 53 -7.34 -14.20 -18.75
C TYR A 53 -8.63 -14.57 -18.00
N GLY A 54 -8.66 -14.33 -16.69
CA GLY A 54 -9.80 -14.66 -15.82
C GLY A 54 -9.87 -16.12 -15.36
N ASN A 55 -8.96 -16.99 -15.81
CA ASN A 55 -8.87 -18.36 -15.31
C ASN A 55 -8.27 -18.38 -13.90
N ASN A 56 -9.09 -18.63 -12.88
CA ASN A 56 -8.64 -18.72 -11.48
C ASN A 56 -8.14 -20.12 -11.06
N ASN A 57 -8.03 -21.06 -12.01
CA ASN A 57 -7.58 -22.42 -11.76
C ASN A 57 -6.85 -23.02 -12.97
N PRO A 58 -5.72 -22.45 -13.43
CA PRO A 58 -5.00 -22.90 -14.63
C PRO A 58 -4.10 -24.12 -14.36
N TYR A 59 -4.53 -25.07 -13.52
CA TYR A 59 -3.69 -26.18 -13.05
C TYR A 59 -3.17 -27.12 -14.17
N CYS A 60 -3.89 -27.20 -15.29
CA CYS A 60 -3.58 -28.07 -16.42
C CYS A 60 -3.12 -27.31 -17.67
N GLN A 61 -2.81 -26.01 -17.53
CA GLN A 61 -2.39 -25.17 -18.64
C GLN A 61 -0.87 -25.05 -18.64
N ASP A 62 -0.22 -25.59 -19.67
CA ASP A 62 1.19 -25.34 -19.98
C ASP A 62 1.28 -24.56 -21.29
N ASN A 63 0.90 -23.28 -21.21
CA ASN A 63 0.79 -22.35 -22.33
C ASN A 63 0.78 -20.90 -21.81
N GLU A 64 0.50 -19.94 -22.67
CA GLU A 64 0.50 -18.51 -22.40
C GLU A 64 -0.47 -18.08 -21.28
N ILE A 65 -1.42 -18.93 -20.87
CA ILE A 65 -2.28 -18.66 -19.70
C ILE A 65 -1.51 -18.80 -18.38
N SER A 66 -0.53 -19.71 -18.30
CA SER A 66 0.23 -19.98 -17.08
C SER A 66 1.67 -19.46 -17.12
N TRP A 67 2.23 -19.25 -18.31
CA TRP A 67 3.56 -18.68 -18.47
C TRP A 67 3.60 -17.20 -18.08
N LEU A 68 4.74 -16.75 -17.55
CA LEU A 68 4.97 -15.33 -17.28
C LEU A 68 5.38 -14.61 -18.58
N ASP A 69 4.60 -13.60 -18.96
CA ASP A 69 4.97 -12.70 -20.06
C ASP A 69 5.92 -11.60 -19.56
N TRP A 70 7.22 -11.79 -19.78
CA TRP A 70 8.26 -10.83 -19.39
C TRP A 70 8.18 -9.50 -20.14
N ASN A 71 7.47 -9.41 -21.26
CA ASN A 71 7.27 -8.11 -21.93
C ASN A 71 6.42 -7.16 -21.07
N LEU A 72 5.60 -7.70 -20.16
CA LEU A 72 4.82 -6.92 -19.20
C LEU A 72 5.70 -6.19 -18.19
N LEU A 73 6.89 -6.71 -17.87
CA LEU A 73 7.83 -6.03 -16.98
C LEU A 73 8.26 -4.67 -17.55
N GLU A 74 8.57 -4.62 -18.84
CA GLU A 74 8.94 -3.38 -19.52
C GLU A 74 7.71 -2.48 -19.73
N LYS A 75 6.57 -3.05 -20.14
CA LYS A 75 5.32 -2.30 -20.32
C LYS A 75 4.83 -1.65 -19.03
N ASN A 76 4.88 -2.38 -17.92
CA ASN A 76 4.34 -1.99 -16.62
C ASN A 76 5.46 -1.67 -15.62
N ARG A 77 6.59 -1.13 -16.09
CA ARG A 77 7.78 -0.86 -15.28
C ARG A 77 7.48 -0.05 -14.01
N VAL A 78 6.54 0.89 -14.11
CA VAL A 78 6.12 1.73 -12.98
C VAL A 78 5.49 0.91 -11.85
N LEU A 79 4.71 -0.14 -12.18
CA LEU A 79 4.14 -1.05 -11.19
C LEU A 79 5.25 -1.89 -10.52
N PHE A 80 6.21 -2.36 -11.30
CA PHE A 80 7.35 -3.12 -10.78
C PHE A 80 8.20 -2.31 -9.80
N GLU A 81 8.52 -1.05 -10.15
CA GLU A 81 9.25 -0.17 -9.23
C GLU A 81 8.43 0.16 -7.97
N PHE A 82 7.08 0.23 -8.06
CA PHE A 82 6.22 0.36 -6.88
C PHE A 82 6.36 -0.85 -5.93
N PHE A 83 6.29 -2.07 -6.45
CA PHE A 83 6.49 -3.29 -5.63
C PHE A 83 7.86 -3.32 -4.97
N LYS A 84 8.91 -3.02 -5.76
CA LYS A 84 10.28 -2.94 -5.26
C LYS A 84 10.43 -1.89 -4.15
N PHE A 85 9.83 -0.70 -4.33
CA PHE A 85 9.80 0.33 -3.30
C PHE A 85 9.10 -0.16 -2.04
N MET A 86 7.91 -0.76 -2.14
CA MET A 86 7.16 -1.25 -0.97
C MET A 86 7.91 -2.34 -0.20
N ILE A 87 8.61 -3.24 -0.90
CA ILE A 87 9.47 -4.26 -0.29
C ILE A 87 10.60 -3.57 0.49
N GLN A 88 11.32 -2.64 -0.14
CA GLN A 88 12.40 -1.88 0.51
C GLN A 88 11.89 -1.07 1.71
N TYR A 89 10.73 -0.42 1.57
CA TYR A 89 10.08 0.35 2.62
C TYR A 89 9.78 -0.54 3.83
N ARG A 90 9.17 -1.72 3.62
CA ARG A 90 8.92 -2.70 4.68
C ARG A 90 10.20 -3.14 5.39
N HIS A 91 11.30 -3.31 4.65
CA HIS A 91 12.61 -3.64 5.24
C HIS A 91 13.17 -2.47 6.08
N LYS A 92 13.06 -1.25 5.57
CA LYS A 92 13.54 -0.02 6.21
C LYS A 92 12.78 0.32 7.50
N HIS A 93 11.51 -0.05 7.59
CA HIS A 93 10.63 0.21 8.74
C HIS A 93 10.30 -1.07 9.54
N PRO A 94 11.19 -1.53 10.45
CA PRO A 94 10.93 -2.67 11.32
C PRO A 94 9.62 -2.64 12.10
N VAL A 95 9.06 -1.47 12.45
CA VAL A 95 7.79 -1.37 13.19
C VAL A 95 6.60 -2.04 12.49
N ILE A 96 6.65 -2.13 11.15
CA ILE A 96 5.64 -2.85 10.37
C ILE A 96 5.74 -4.37 10.61
N ARG A 97 6.96 -4.89 10.80
CA ARG A 97 7.26 -6.33 10.82
C ARG A 97 7.22 -6.92 12.24
N LYS A 98 7.60 -6.13 13.24
CA LYS A 98 7.72 -6.58 14.64
C LYS A 98 7.38 -5.46 15.61
N MET A 99 7.08 -5.83 16.85
CA MET A 99 6.92 -4.86 17.93
C MET A 99 8.30 -4.40 18.36
N LEU A 100 8.54 -3.09 18.32
CA LEU A 100 9.73 -2.46 18.88
C LEU A 100 9.47 -2.00 20.33
N PRO A 101 10.51 -1.64 21.10
CA PRO A 101 10.34 -0.89 22.34
C PRO A 101 9.46 0.36 22.13
N ASN A 102 8.85 0.84 23.21
CA ASN A 102 7.97 2.02 23.17
C ASN A 102 8.68 3.21 22.53
N ALA A 103 7.95 3.94 21.68
CA ALA A 103 8.45 5.14 21.04
C ALA A 103 8.75 6.22 22.09
N VAL A 104 9.82 6.98 21.86
CA VAL A 104 10.20 8.12 22.70
C VAL A 104 9.19 9.26 22.55
N CYS A 105 8.60 9.43 21.36
CA CYS A 105 7.57 10.42 21.06
C CYS A 105 6.19 10.12 21.68
N GLY A 106 6.07 9.07 22.50
CA GLY A 106 4.84 8.75 23.24
C GLY A 106 3.71 8.11 22.43
N LEU A 107 3.92 7.81 21.15
CA LEU A 107 2.93 7.06 20.36
C LEU A 107 2.87 5.59 20.79
N GLU A 108 1.65 5.06 20.84
CA GLU A 108 1.39 3.64 21.10
C GLU A 108 1.96 2.76 19.96
N PRO A 109 2.49 1.57 20.26
CA PRO A 109 3.21 0.78 19.27
C PRO A 109 2.40 0.39 18.02
N MET A 110 1.09 0.23 18.18
CA MET A 110 0.16 0.01 17.10
C MET A 110 -1.23 0.50 17.53
N LEU A 111 -1.76 1.48 16.79
CA LEU A 111 -3.08 2.04 17.06
C LEU A 111 -3.87 2.17 15.77
N THR A 112 -5.16 1.88 15.89
CA THR A 112 -6.11 1.97 14.79
C THR A 112 -6.94 3.25 14.95
N HIS A 113 -7.11 3.98 13.86
CA HIS A 113 -7.80 5.26 13.80
C HIS A 113 -8.94 5.23 12.80
N GLY A 114 -9.99 5.99 13.08
CA GLY A 114 -10.96 6.39 12.08
C GLY A 114 -10.39 7.46 11.14
N VAL A 115 -11.29 8.26 10.56
CA VAL A 115 -10.92 9.41 9.71
C VAL A 115 -10.24 10.52 10.53
N ASN A 116 -10.61 10.64 11.81
CA ASN A 116 -9.98 11.49 12.79
C ASN A 116 -8.95 10.68 13.60
N ALA A 117 -7.69 11.10 13.65
CA ALA A 117 -6.62 10.40 14.36
C ALA A 117 -6.87 10.30 15.88
N LYS A 118 -7.69 11.19 16.45
CA LYS A 118 -8.08 11.14 17.87
C LYS A 118 -9.17 10.09 18.14
N GLU A 119 -9.86 9.61 17.10
CA GLU A 119 -10.93 8.62 17.21
C GLU A 119 -10.39 7.22 16.93
N GLN A 120 -10.50 6.34 17.94
CA GLN A 120 -10.04 4.96 17.87
C GLN A 120 -11.17 3.96 17.58
N TYR A 121 -12.41 4.45 17.50
CA TYR A 121 -13.57 3.64 17.19
C TYR A 121 -13.71 3.48 15.68
N ILE A 122 -13.77 2.23 15.22
CA ILE A 122 -14.07 1.90 13.82
C ILE A 122 -15.45 1.23 13.73
N PRO A 123 -16.41 1.86 13.03
CA PRO A 123 -17.68 1.23 12.70
C PRO A 123 -17.49 -0.05 11.87
N ASN A 124 -18.39 -1.02 12.02
CA ASN A 124 -18.33 -2.28 11.26
C ASN A 124 -18.48 -2.08 9.74
N ASP A 125 -19.11 -0.99 9.31
CA ASP A 125 -19.34 -0.60 7.92
C ASP A 125 -18.32 0.44 7.41
N ALA A 126 -17.29 0.75 8.20
CA ALA A 126 -16.26 1.71 7.84
C ALA A 126 -15.59 1.34 6.51
N LYS A 127 -15.55 2.32 5.60
CA LYS A 127 -14.83 2.22 4.32
C LYS A 127 -13.43 2.81 4.39
N THR A 128 -13.15 3.57 5.45
CA THR A 128 -11.87 4.24 5.68
C THR A 128 -11.37 3.90 7.06
N LEU A 129 -10.10 3.51 7.13
CA LEU A 129 -9.39 3.28 8.39
C LEU A 129 -7.94 3.71 8.22
N ALA A 130 -7.30 4.02 9.34
CA ALA A 130 -5.87 4.23 9.36
C ALA A 130 -5.23 3.50 10.54
N ILE A 131 -3.94 3.21 10.43
CA ILE A 131 -3.16 2.50 11.43
C ILE A 131 -1.84 3.24 11.60
N SER A 132 -1.49 3.59 12.83
CA SER A 132 -0.16 4.06 13.19
C SER A 132 0.65 2.92 13.77
N PHE A 133 1.90 2.78 13.32
CA PHE A 133 2.93 1.95 13.93
C PHE A 133 4.00 2.88 14.50
N ALA A 134 4.41 2.62 15.73
CA ALA A 134 5.44 3.40 16.39
C ALA A 134 6.37 2.51 17.21
N GLY A 135 7.62 2.92 17.34
CA GLY A 135 8.52 2.30 18.30
C GLY A 135 9.95 2.76 18.15
N TYR A 136 10.68 2.72 19.25
CA TYR A 136 12.08 3.12 19.27
C TYR A 136 12.94 2.05 18.61
N ASN A 137 13.71 2.42 17.60
CA ASN A 137 14.65 1.53 16.92
C ASN A 137 16.06 1.67 17.53
N PRO A 138 16.58 0.68 18.26
CA PRO A 138 17.90 0.75 18.88
C PRO A 138 19.05 0.85 17.88
N ASP A 139 18.86 0.33 16.65
CA ASP A 139 19.90 0.29 15.63
C ASP A 139 20.13 1.69 15.03
N THR A 140 19.05 2.44 14.79
CA THR A 140 19.11 3.83 14.28
C THR A 140 19.14 4.88 15.38
N ARG A 141 18.82 4.49 16.63
CA ARG A 141 18.65 5.39 17.79
C ARG A 141 17.60 6.47 17.58
N MET A 142 16.57 6.16 16.81
CA MET A 142 15.46 7.04 16.50
C MET A 142 14.14 6.27 16.58
N ASP A 143 13.04 6.99 16.78
CA ASP A 143 11.71 6.40 16.60
C ASP A 143 11.47 6.06 15.13
N ASP A 144 10.97 4.87 14.89
CA ASP A 144 10.50 4.40 13.59
C ASP A 144 8.97 4.51 13.59
N LEU A 145 8.45 5.38 12.72
CA LEU A 145 7.04 5.76 12.69
C LEU A 145 6.48 5.53 11.29
N VAL A 146 5.35 4.82 11.21
CA VAL A 146 4.64 4.61 9.94
C VAL A 146 3.15 4.81 10.16
N TYR A 147 2.53 5.65 9.34
CA TYR A 147 1.08 5.83 9.32
C TYR A 147 0.53 5.34 7.97
N VAL A 148 -0.45 4.45 8.02
CA VAL A 148 -1.06 3.85 6.83
C VAL A 148 -2.53 4.17 6.84
N ALA A 149 -3.01 4.90 5.83
CA ALA A 149 -4.42 5.16 5.61
C ALA A 149 -4.95 4.36 4.42
N VAL A 150 -6.10 3.72 4.61
CA VAL A 150 -6.78 2.93 3.58
C VAL A 150 -8.18 3.49 3.41
N ASN A 151 -8.44 4.10 2.25
CA ASN A 151 -9.77 4.51 1.83
C ASN A 151 -10.28 3.55 0.73
N SER A 152 -11.32 2.79 1.04
CA SER A 152 -12.03 1.92 0.09
C SER A 152 -13.38 2.52 -0.36
N HIS A 153 -13.69 3.74 0.09
CA HIS A 153 -14.85 4.49 -0.37
C HIS A 153 -14.61 5.01 -1.80
N TRP A 154 -15.70 5.29 -2.52
CA TRP A 154 -15.64 5.89 -3.86
C TRP A 154 -15.52 7.42 -3.85
N GLU A 155 -15.42 8.03 -2.66
CA GLU A 155 -15.30 9.48 -2.48
C GLU A 155 -13.99 9.81 -1.77
N ASP A 156 -13.53 11.03 -2.01
CA ASP A 156 -12.39 11.59 -1.28
C ASP A 156 -12.75 11.82 0.18
N VAL A 157 -11.82 11.45 1.06
CA VAL A 157 -11.98 11.58 2.51
C VAL A 157 -10.77 12.32 3.05
N GLN A 158 -11.02 13.40 3.80
CA GLN A 158 -9.96 14.12 4.50
C GLN A 158 -9.61 13.38 5.80
N ILE A 159 -8.37 12.92 5.92
CA ILE A 159 -7.87 12.19 7.10
C ILE A 159 -6.90 13.09 7.86
N THR A 160 -7.05 13.15 9.18
CA THR A 160 -6.06 13.80 10.05
C THR A 160 -5.03 12.78 10.53
N VAL A 161 -3.77 13.18 10.67
CA VAL A 161 -2.70 12.35 11.22
C VAL A 161 -2.50 12.62 12.73
N PRO A 162 -1.92 11.68 13.50
CA PRO A 162 -1.62 11.91 14.92
C PRO A 162 -0.69 13.10 15.11
N GLU A 163 -0.99 13.94 16.10
CA GLU A 163 -0.11 15.03 16.50
C GLU A 163 1.22 14.44 17.00
N LEU A 164 2.33 15.00 16.52
CA LEU A 164 3.67 14.64 16.94
C LEU A 164 4.28 15.78 17.75
N ASP A 165 5.21 15.46 18.65
CA ASP A 165 6.01 16.46 19.34
C ASP A 165 6.81 17.32 18.35
N CYS A 166 7.18 18.55 18.77
CA CYS A 166 7.70 19.64 17.94
C CYS A 166 8.97 19.38 17.09
N HIS A 167 9.57 18.20 17.18
CA HIS A 167 10.76 17.78 16.43
C HIS A 167 10.49 16.76 15.34
N LEU A 168 9.25 16.27 15.21
CA LEU A 168 8.86 15.29 14.20
C LEU A 168 7.82 15.88 13.24
N ALA A 169 7.77 15.34 12.04
CA ALA A 169 6.77 15.68 11.04
C ALA A 169 6.40 14.43 10.24
N TRP A 170 5.16 14.41 9.73
CA TRP A 170 4.72 13.37 8.82
C TRP A 170 5.14 13.71 7.39
N PHE A 171 5.56 12.69 6.66
CA PHE A 171 5.98 12.80 5.27
C PHE A 171 5.25 11.75 4.43
N LEU A 172 4.73 12.17 3.29
CA LEU A 172 4.06 11.28 2.34
C LEU A 172 5.11 10.48 1.57
N SER A 173 5.27 9.21 1.89
CA SER A 173 6.16 8.29 1.17
C SER A 173 5.46 7.49 0.07
N VAL A 174 4.14 7.26 0.18
CA VAL A 174 3.37 6.45 -0.79
C VAL A 174 1.97 7.02 -0.98
N ASN A 175 1.57 7.20 -2.24
CA ASN A 175 0.21 7.55 -2.65
C ASN A 175 -0.19 6.70 -3.87
N THR A 176 -1.17 5.81 -3.71
CA THR A 176 -1.59 4.87 -4.77
C THR A 176 -2.40 5.53 -5.88
N TRP A 177 -3.00 6.70 -5.61
CA TRP A 177 -3.63 7.56 -6.61
C TRP A 177 -2.58 8.26 -7.49
N GLY A 178 -1.46 8.64 -6.87
CA GLY A 178 -0.34 9.35 -7.49
C GLY A 178 -0.50 10.87 -7.51
N ASP A 179 0.52 11.56 -7.99
CA ASP A 179 0.57 13.03 -8.11
C ASP A 179 0.03 13.59 -9.44
N GLY A 180 -0.54 12.73 -10.29
CA GLY A 180 -0.97 13.08 -11.65
C GLY A 180 0.14 13.01 -12.71
N ASN A 181 1.41 12.86 -12.32
CA ASN A 181 2.56 12.68 -13.22
C ASN A 181 3.06 11.23 -13.28
N GLY A 182 2.24 10.28 -12.81
CA GLY A 182 2.60 8.86 -12.74
C GLY A 182 3.59 8.53 -11.61
N ARG A 183 3.76 9.43 -10.64
CA ARG A 183 4.58 9.17 -9.45
C ARG A 183 3.70 8.72 -8.28
N TYR A 184 4.08 7.60 -7.67
CA TYR A 184 3.32 6.97 -6.58
C TYR A 184 4.13 6.80 -5.29
N CYS A 185 5.46 6.88 -5.39
CA CYS A 185 6.38 6.69 -4.28
C CYS A 185 7.32 7.89 -4.17
N TYR A 186 7.68 8.22 -2.94
CA TYR A 186 8.54 9.35 -2.59
C TYR A 186 9.65 8.81 -1.67
N PRO A 187 10.83 8.54 -2.23
CA PRO A 187 11.99 8.14 -1.44
C PRO A 187 12.47 9.26 -0.52
N GLU A 188 13.36 8.89 0.40
CA GLU A 188 13.97 9.83 1.35
C GLU A 188 14.66 11.01 0.66
N GLY A 189 14.30 12.22 1.06
CA GLY A 189 14.74 13.49 0.48
C GLY A 189 13.80 14.05 -0.59
N GLU A 190 12.79 13.27 -1.02
CA GLU A 190 11.78 13.70 -2.00
C GLU A 190 10.35 13.63 -1.45
N GLU A 191 10.19 13.35 -0.15
CA GLU A 191 8.87 13.26 0.45
C GLU A 191 8.18 14.61 0.61
N VAL A 192 6.86 14.59 0.48
CA VAL A 192 6.01 15.76 0.70
C VAL A 192 5.64 15.81 2.18
N ARG A 193 6.02 16.88 2.87
CA ARG A 193 5.61 17.11 4.26
C ARG A 193 4.09 17.25 4.34
N ILE A 194 3.49 16.58 5.31
CA ILE A 194 2.08 16.73 5.69
C ILE A 194 2.02 17.69 6.87
N ASP A 195 1.34 18.82 6.67
CA ASP A 195 1.10 19.84 7.69
C ASP A 195 -0.20 19.59 8.47
#